data_AF-A0A9E6SNZ0-F1
#
_entry.id   AF-A0A9E6SNZ0-F1
#
_cell.length_a   1.000
_cell.length_b   1.000
_cell.length_c   1.000
_cell.angle_alpha   90.00
_cell.angle_beta   90.00
_cell.angle_gamma   90.00
#
_symmetry.space_group_name_H-M   'P 1'
#
loop_
_entity.id
_entity.type
_entity.pdbx_description
1 polymer ?
#
loop_
_entity_poly.entity_id
_entity_poly.type
_entity_poly.pdbx_seq_one_letter_code
_entity_poly.pdbx_strand_id
1 'polypeptide(L)'
;MAKFLKQLLDAHEPLFSSSLRQLESMTGHRGVDVAYIADITARAHHIMRSIGLDPADTTALELYKALNAHAANRELFSFSDDVGLILEGKPISFNHDDVLENTSQTFELRTNKHLQCQLQHGLAARYVAADGDDEVAINELVSQGGLSACDMGDYHEQKVFEKKSKQAPYILCVGDIFTDVFIKLLEEEASIEKDNDDKQWLRIPFGSKPPYERADIVRSVGPSPNAAVSCARLGLRVGLMSWLGDDQVGKDSLIYLAHESIDTKPLIVQKNTPSSTYYVLRYGADRTILVKNEAYQYRWREPITTPDWIYLSLISPDSWPLHQDLLEYLEKHPDVKLAFQPGTFHFKWGAKKLAALYKGRILS
;
A
#
# COMPACT_ATOMS: atom_id res chain seq x y z
N MET A 1 19.18 15.92 6.52
CA MET A 1 17.93 15.30 6.05
C MET A 1 16.88 16.36 5.76
N ALA A 2 16.54 17.22 6.74
CA ALA A 2 15.77 18.45 6.49
C ALA A 2 16.31 19.31 5.32
N LYS A 3 17.63 19.37 5.12
CA LYS A 3 18.25 20.08 3.99
C LYS A 3 17.77 19.63 2.60
N PHE A 4 17.50 18.34 2.40
CA PHE A 4 17.04 17.80 1.11
C PHE A 4 15.61 18.27 0.81
N LEU A 5 14.67 17.99 1.72
CA LEU A 5 13.27 18.42 1.57
C LEU A 5 13.16 19.94 1.51
N LYS A 6 13.94 20.66 2.33
CA LYS A 6 14.03 22.12 2.29
C LYS A 6 14.41 22.63 0.90
N GLN A 7 15.44 22.04 0.28
CA GLN A 7 15.92 22.47 -1.03
C GLN A 7 14.93 22.12 -2.16
N LEU A 8 14.24 20.98 -2.09
CA LEU A 8 13.19 20.65 -3.07
C LEU A 8 11.99 21.58 -2.91
N LEU A 9 11.58 21.86 -1.68
CA LEU A 9 10.40 22.69 -1.35
C LEU A 9 10.65 24.20 -1.41
N ASP A 10 11.89 24.63 -1.62
CA ASP A 10 12.32 26.02 -1.48
C ASP A 10 11.84 26.66 -0.16
N ALA A 11 11.95 25.91 0.93
CA ALA A 11 11.31 26.26 2.20
C ALA A 11 12.13 27.28 3.01
N HIS A 12 11.42 28.15 3.73
CA HIS A 12 12.00 29.21 4.56
C HIS A 12 12.51 28.68 5.90
N GLU A 13 13.75 29.02 6.25
CA GLU A 13 14.37 28.70 7.54
C GLU A 13 14.27 29.88 8.53
N PRO A 14 14.24 29.65 9.86
CA PRO A 14 14.37 28.35 10.55
C PRO A 14 13.05 27.58 10.74
N LEU A 15 11.92 28.14 10.28
CA LEU A 15 10.58 27.62 10.56
C LEU A 15 10.40 26.19 10.06
N PHE A 16 10.79 25.92 8.81
CA PHE A 16 10.67 24.58 8.22
C PHE A 16 11.38 23.49 9.04
N SER A 17 12.66 23.69 9.36
CA SER A 17 13.43 22.71 10.14
C SER A 17 12.96 22.61 11.60
N SER A 18 12.31 23.64 12.14
CA SER A 18 11.68 23.59 13.46
C SER A 18 10.41 22.74 13.44
N SER A 19 9.51 23.00 12.48
CA SER A 19 8.26 22.27 12.33
C SER A 19 8.50 20.79 12.04
N LEU A 20 9.46 20.46 11.18
CA LEU A 20 9.78 19.07 10.86
C LEU A 20 10.32 18.29 12.07
N ARG A 21 11.11 18.95 12.95
CA ARG A 21 11.55 18.35 14.22
C ARG A 21 10.40 18.15 15.20
N GLN A 22 9.45 19.08 15.24
CA GLN A 22 8.25 18.95 16.07
C GLN A 22 7.36 17.81 15.58
N LEU A 23 7.14 17.67 14.27
CA LEU A 23 6.40 16.56 13.66
C LEU A 23 7.06 15.20 13.95
N GLU A 24 8.39 15.11 13.86
CA GLU A 24 9.12 13.91 14.27
C GLU A 24 8.96 13.63 15.77
N SER A 25 8.96 14.65 16.62
CA SER A 25 8.73 14.46 18.05
C SER A 25 7.31 13.97 18.36
N MET A 26 6.30 14.49 17.66
CA MET A 26 4.90 14.09 17.83
C MET A 26 4.67 12.65 17.40
N THR A 27 5.30 12.23 16.30
CA THR A 27 5.21 10.85 15.79
C THR A 27 6.09 9.85 16.55
N GLY A 28 6.77 10.25 17.63
CA GLY A 28 7.64 9.38 18.42
C GLY A 28 8.95 9.01 17.72
N HIS A 29 9.50 9.91 16.90
CA HIS A 29 10.76 9.77 16.16
C HIS A 29 10.77 8.57 15.20
N ARG A 30 9.68 8.37 14.46
CA ARG A 30 9.54 7.29 13.48
C ARG A 30 10.40 7.47 12.23
N GLY A 31 11.01 8.65 12.01
CA GLY A 31 11.84 8.93 10.84
C GLY A 31 11.00 8.98 9.57
N VAL A 32 9.83 9.61 9.62
CA VAL A 32 8.86 9.67 8.53
C VAL A 32 9.47 10.40 7.33
N ASP A 33 10.15 11.52 7.57
CA ASP A 33 10.88 12.27 6.54
C ASP A 33 12.01 11.43 5.93
N VAL A 34 12.75 10.69 6.76
CA VAL A 34 13.88 9.86 6.31
C VAL A 34 13.40 8.77 5.37
N ALA A 35 12.34 8.04 5.77
CA ALA A 35 11.74 7.00 4.95
C ALA A 35 11.21 7.56 3.63
N TYR A 36 10.60 8.75 3.68
CA TYR A 36 10.08 9.39 2.48
C TYR A 36 11.17 9.86 1.52
N ILE A 37 12.26 10.45 2.03
CA ILE A 37 13.43 10.82 1.22
C ILE A 37 14.04 9.59 0.53
N ALA A 38 14.14 8.47 1.26
CA ALA A 38 14.66 7.22 0.70
C ALA A 38 13.78 6.68 -0.43
N ASP A 39 12.45 6.71 -0.26
CA ASP A 39 11.48 6.33 -1.29
C ASP A 39 11.57 7.22 -2.54
N ILE A 40 11.58 8.55 -2.36
CA ILE A 40 11.75 9.52 -3.46
C ILE A 40 13.04 9.23 -4.23
N THR A 41 14.14 9.01 -3.53
CA THR A 41 15.45 8.75 -4.14
C THR A 41 15.44 7.43 -4.92
N ALA A 42 14.84 6.38 -4.36
CA ALA A 42 14.72 5.08 -5.03
C ALA A 42 13.90 5.16 -6.32
N ARG A 43 12.74 5.85 -6.28
CA ARG A 43 11.88 6.07 -7.44
C ARG A 43 12.57 6.93 -8.51
N ALA A 44 13.27 7.98 -8.12
CA ALA A 44 14.05 8.79 -9.05
C ALA A 44 15.14 7.97 -9.76
N HIS A 45 15.92 7.19 -9.01
CA HIS A 45 16.95 6.32 -9.59
C HIS A 45 16.37 5.24 -10.51
N HIS A 46 15.17 4.73 -10.22
CA HIS A 46 14.48 3.80 -11.09
C HIS A 46 14.14 4.45 -12.44
N ILE A 47 13.59 5.67 -12.43
CA ILE A 47 13.25 6.42 -13.65
C ILE A 47 14.52 6.78 -14.43
N MET A 48 15.58 7.23 -13.77
CA MET A 48 16.86 7.53 -14.43
C MET A 48 17.37 6.30 -15.21
N ARG A 49 17.38 5.13 -14.58
CA ARG A 49 17.82 3.90 -15.24
C ARG A 49 16.91 3.48 -16.38
N SER A 50 15.60 3.69 -16.27
CA SER A 50 14.65 3.31 -17.35
C SER A 50 14.79 4.19 -18.60
N ILE A 51 15.31 5.41 -18.47
CA ILE A 51 15.67 6.29 -19.60
C ILE A 51 17.16 6.25 -19.96
N GLY A 52 17.90 5.27 -19.43
CA GLY A 52 19.30 5.03 -19.80
C GLY A 52 20.33 5.94 -19.13
N LEU A 53 19.97 6.60 -18.03
CA LEU A 53 20.89 7.42 -17.22
C LEU A 53 21.43 6.62 -16.03
N ASP A 54 22.69 6.88 -15.68
CA ASP A 54 23.30 6.36 -14.46
C ASP A 54 23.21 7.42 -13.33
N PRO A 55 22.50 7.12 -12.22
CA PRO A 55 22.43 8.02 -11.07
C PRO A 55 23.77 8.44 -10.46
N ALA A 56 24.86 7.70 -10.72
CA ALA A 56 26.16 7.98 -10.15
C ALA A 56 26.92 9.13 -10.85
N ASP A 57 26.69 9.38 -12.13
CA ASP A 57 27.48 10.33 -12.93
C ASP A 57 26.65 11.34 -13.74
N THR A 58 25.32 11.17 -13.78
CA THR A 58 24.42 12.09 -14.51
C THR A 58 24.45 13.50 -13.90
N THR A 59 24.66 14.51 -14.76
CA THR A 59 24.59 15.93 -14.36
C THR A 59 23.15 16.45 -14.28
N ALA A 60 22.97 17.59 -13.61
CA ALA A 60 21.63 18.19 -13.46
C ALA A 60 21.02 18.59 -14.81
N LEU A 61 21.84 19.08 -15.74
CA LEU A 61 21.41 19.49 -17.08
C LEU A 61 21.05 18.27 -17.96
N GLU A 62 21.81 17.19 -17.86
CA GLU A 62 21.52 15.94 -18.59
C GLU A 62 20.21 15.33 -18.13
N LEU A 63 20.00 15.22 -16.82
CA LEU A 63 18.76 14.71 -16.26
C LEU A 63 17.56 15.55 -16.75
N TYR A 64 17.65 16.87 -16.64
CA TYR A 64 16.60 17.78 -17.12
C TYR A 64 16.28 17.57 -18.61
N LYS A 65 17.30 17.54 -19.47
CA LYS A 65 17.10 17.33 -20.91
C LYS A 65 16.52 15.96 -21.22
N ALA A 66 16.98 14.92 -20.53
CA ALA A 66 16.50 13.55 -20.72
C ALA A 66 15.03 13.42 -20.31
N LEU A 67 14.61 14.01 -19.18
CA LEU A 67 13.21 14.02 -18.76
C LEU A 67 12.35 14.76 -19.78
N ASN A 68 12.77 15.94 -20.24
CA ASN A 68 12.06 16.71 -21.27
C ASN A 68 11.95 15.93 -22.61
N ALA A 69 12.99 15.20 -23.01
CA ALA A 69 12.95 14.36 -24.21
C ALA A 69 11.91 13.24 -24.12
N HIS A 70 11.58 12.81 -22.90
CA HIS A 70 10.57 11.79 -22.63
C HIS A 70 9.22 12.38 -22.20
N ALA A 71 9.00 13.69 -22.29
CA ALA A 71 7.78 14.36 -21.81
C ALA A 71 6.47 13.77 -22.39
N ALA A 72 6.52 13.21 -23.61
CA ALA A 72 5.39 12.54 -24.25
C ALA A 72 5.05 11.16 -23.61
N ASN A 73 6.00 10.53 -22.92
CA ASN A 73 5.83 9.24 -22.26
C ASN A 73 5.21 9.42 -20.87
N ARG A 74 3.88 9.52 -20.82
CA ARG A 74 3.14 9.69 -19.56
C ARG A 74 3.32 8.51 -18.59
N GLU A 75 3.48 7.29 -19.09
CA GLU A 75 3.63 6.09 -18.25
C GLU A 75 4.92 6.13 -17.43
N LEU A 76 6.01 6.69 -17.99
CA LEU A 76 7.28 6.88 -17.30
C LEU A 76 7.12 7.67 -15.99
N PHE A 77 6.18 8.61 -15.96
CA PHE A 77 5.97 9.55 -14.86
C PHE A 77 4.76 9.20 -13.97
N SER A 78 4.16 8.03 -14.16
CA SER A 78 2.93 7.62 -13.48
C SER A 78 3.03 7.57 -11.95
N PHE A 79 4.24 7.39 -11.41
CA PHE A 79 4.52 7.33 -9.97
C PHE A 79 5.59 8.34 -9.54
N SER A 80 5.71 9.46 -10.26
CA SER A 80 6.75 10.48 -10.00
C SER A 80 6.21 11.85 -9.61
N ASP A 81 4.92 11.92 -9.26
CA ASP A 81 4.23 13.17 -8.90
C ASP A 81 4.98 13.96 -7.81
N ASP A 82 5.50 13.26 -6.80
CA ASP A 82 6.25 13.77 -5.63
C ASP A 82 7.76 13.47 -5.73
N VAL A 83 8.28 13.14 -6.91
CA VAL A 83 9.68 12.71 -7.07
C VAL A 83 10.55 13.86 -7.57
N GLY A 84 11.60 14.18 -6.80
CA GLY A 84 12.58 15.18 -7.15
C GLY A 84 13.97 14.79 -6.67
N LEU A 85 15.01 15.24 -7.39
CA LEU A 85 16.41 15.10 -6.99
C LEU A 85 17.10 16.45 -6.91
N ILE A 86 18.16 16.50 -6.11
CA ILE A 86 19.07 17.64 -6.06
C ILE A 86 20.41 17.18 -6.61
N LEU A 87 20.72 17.63 -7.82
CA LEU A 87 22.01 17.40 -8.47
C LEU A 87 22.72 18.74 -8.59
N GLU A 88 24.00 18.79 -8.22
CA GLU A 88 24.81 20.03 -8.31
C GLU A 88 24.17 21.22 -7.56
N GLY A 89 23.42 20.93 -6.47
CA GLY A 89 22.69 21.94 -5.70
C GLY A 89 21.42 22.47 -6.37
N LYS A 90 21.02 21.90 -7.51
CA LYS A 90 19.85 22.32 -8.30
C LYS A 90 18.73 21.27 -8.18
N PRO A 91 17.50 21.66 -7.77
CA PRO A 91 16.37 20.75 -7.74
C PRO A 91 15.86 20.46 -9.16
N ILE A 92 15.62 19.18 -9.44
CA ILE A 92 15.09 18.66 -10.70
C ILE A 92 13.81 17.87 -10.42
N SER A 93 12.72 18.29 -11.03
CA SER A 93 11.42 17.65 -10.92
C SER A 93 11.25 16.49 -11.89
N PHE A 94 10.75 15.37 -11.39
CA PHE A 94 10.26 14.24 -12.19
C PHE A 94 8.73 14.27 -12.34
N ASN A 95 8.06 15.28 -11.80
CA ASN A 95 6.61 15.43 -11.95
C ASN A 95 6.28 15.67 -13.44
N HIS A 96 5.30 14.94 -13.97
CA HIS A 96 4.97 15.00 -15.40
C HIS A 96 4.57 16.40 -15.87
N ASP A 97 3.81 17.14 -15.07
CA ASP A 97 3.32 18.46 -15.43
C ASP A 97 4.44 19.49 -15.42
N ASP A 98 5.33 19.43 -14.43
CA ASP A 98 6.57 20.22 -14.45
C ASP A 98 7.41 19.88 -15.69
N VAL A 99 7.59 18.60 -16.02
CA VAL A 99 8.36 18.17 -17.21
C VAL A 99 7.72 18.70 -18.51
N LEU A 100 6.39 18.63 -18.63
CA LEU A 100 5.65 19.17 -19.77
C LEU A 100 5.82 20.68 -19.89
N GLU A 101 5.62 21.43 -18.81
CA GLU A 101 5.82 22.88 -18.79
C GLU A 101 7.27 23.27 -19.08
N ASN A 102 8.21 22.45 -18.65
CA ASN A 102 9.63 22.68 -18.85
C ASN A 102 10.12 22.40 -20.27
N THR A 103 9.34 21.73 -21.12
CA THR A 103 9.74 21.50 -22.53
C THR A 103 9.91 22.78 -23.33
N SER A 104 9.24 23.86 -22.94
CA SER A 104 9.32 25.19 -23.55
C SER A 104 10.26 26.15 -22.81
N GLN A 105 10.90 25.70 -21.74
CA GLN A 105 11.74 26.53 -20.86
C GLN A 105 13.22 26.16 -20.99
N THR A 106 14.11 27.07 -20.59
CA THR A 106 15.53 26.74 -20.43
C THR A 106 15.77 26.13 -19.06
N PHE A 107 16.91 25.45 -18.91
CA PHE A 107 17.28 24.85 -17.62
C PHE A 107 17.23 25.84 -16.46
N GLU A 108 17.69 27.08 -16.64
CA GLU A 108 17.71 28.07 -15.56
C GLU A 108 16.34 28.69 -15.26
N LEU A 109 15.38 28.62 -16.20
CA LEU A 109 14.03 29.16 -16.03
C LEU A 109 13.00 28.12 -15.59
N ARG A 110 13.38 26.84 -15.51
CA ARG A 110 12.50 25.70 -15.23
C ARG A 110 11.65 25.87 -13.97
N THR A 111 10.45 25.31 -14.01
CA THR A 111 9.53 25.19 -12.87
C THR A 111 9.69 23.85 -12.15
N ASN A 112 9.45 23.86 -10.83
CA ASN A 112 9.30 22.67 -10.00
C ASN A 112 8.03 22.76 -9.12
N LYS A 113 7.07 23.60 -9.52
CA LYS A 113 5.91 23.96 -8.67
C LYS A 113 5.02 22.77 -8.38
N HIS A 114 4.80 21.90 -9.38
CA HIS A 114 3.94 20.73 -9.23
C HIS A 114 4.58 19.69 -8.30
N LEU A 115 5.88 19.46 -8.43
CA LEU A 115 6.66 18.67 -7.48
C LEU A 115 6.55 19.23 -6.06
N GLN A 116 6.80 20.52 -5.87
CA GLN A 116 6.78 21.15 -4.55
C GLN A 116 5.43 20.93 -3.87
N CYS A 117 4.37 21.12 -4.63
CA CYS A 117 3.02 20.92 -4.16
C CYS A 117 2.73 19.46 -3.78
N GLN A 118 3.12 18.48 -4.61
CA GLN A 118 2.91 17.06 -4.34
C GLN A 118 3.80 16.55 -3.19
N LEU A 119 5.02 17.06 -3.05
CA LEU A 119 5.90 16.78 -1.92
C LEU A 119 5.30 17.27 -0.60
N GLN A 120 4.76 18.50 -0.57
CA GLN A 120 4.07 19.06 0.59
C GLN A 120 2.91 18.17 1.03
N HIS A 121 2.03 17.81 0.09
CA HIS A 121 0.89 16.93 0.36
C HIS A 121 1.33 15.54 0.82
N GLY A 122 2.30 14.95 0.13
CA GLY A 122 2.81 13.63 0.44
C GLY A 122 3.53 13.59 1.80
N LEU A 123 4.21 14.66 2.20
CA LEU A 123 4.87 14.76 3.50
C LEU A 123 3.84 14.94 4.62
N ALA A 124 2.88 15.85 4.45
CA ALA A 124 1.81 16.10 5.41
C ALA A 124 0.97 14.84 5.64
N ALA A 125 0.52 14.19 4.57
CA ALA A 125 -0.27 12.95 4.64
C ALA A 125 0.48 11.83 5.37
N ARG A 126 1.80 11.72 5.19
CA ARG A 126 2.62 10.73 5.89
C ARG A 126 2.77 11.02 7.38
N TYR A 127 2.90 12.29 7.77
CA TYR A 127 2.93 12.66 9.19
C TYR A 127 1.58 12.44 9.88
N VAL A 128 0.48 12.82 9.21
CA VAL A 128 -0.88 12.52 9.69
C VAL A 128 -1.09 11.01 9.82
N ALA A 129 -0.65 10.21 8.85
CA ALA A 129 -0.76 8.75 8.93
C ALA A 129 0.13 8.12 10.01
N ALA A 130 1.25 8.77 10.36
CA ALA A 130 2.19 8.27 11.34
C ALA A 130 1.73 8.48 12.79
N ASP A 131 0.82 9.44 13.03
CA ASP A 131 0.24 9.70 14.35
C ASP A 131 -1.27 9.42 14.33
N GLY A 132 -1.70 8.40 15.07
CA GLY A 132 -3.08 7.91 15.02
C GLY A 132 -4.08 8.72 15.86
N ASP A 133 -3.59 9.67 16.68
CA ASP A 133 -4.36 10.22 17.80
C ASP A 133 -4.49 11.76 17.80
N ASP A 134 -3.66 12.53 17.07
CA ASP A 134 -3.66 14.02 17.13
C ASP A 134 -3.55 14.70 15.73
N GLU A 135 -4.41 14.28 14.80
CA GLU A 135 -4.49 14.80 13.42
C GLU A 135 -4.67 16.33 13.38
N VAL A 136 -5.40 16.92 14.33
CA VAL A 136 -5.65 18.37 14.39
C VAL A 136 -4.36 19.13 14.69
N ALA A 137 -3.58 18.70 15.69
CA ALA A 137 -2.32 19.33 16.04
C ALA A 137 -1.28 19.19 14.91
N ILE A 138 -1.23 18.03 14.24
CA ILE A 138 -0.35 17.83 13.08
C ILE A 138 -0.73 18.75 11.92
N ASN A 139 -2.01 18.83 11.58
CA ASN A 139 -2.47 19.70 10.50
C ASN A 139 -2.18 21.19 10.79
N GLU A 140 -2.33 21.61 12.05
CA GLU A 140 -1.98 22.97 12.46
C GLU A 140 -0.47 23.22 12.32
N LEU A 141 0.37 22.25 12.72
CA LEU A 141 1.82 22.37 12.68
C LEU A 141 2.39 22.29 11.25
N VAL A 142 1.76 21.48 10.39
CA VAL A 142 1.98 21.47 8.94
C VAL A 142 1.63 22.84 8.36
N SER A 143 0.51 23.43 8.77
CA SER A 143 0.12 24.75 8.28
C SER A 143 1.06 25.87 8.72
N GLN A 144 1.49 25.86 9.99
CA GLN A 144 2.40 26.86 10.54
C GLN A 144 3.83 26.70 9.99
N GLY A 145 4.24 25.49 9.63
CA GLY A 145 5.56 25.18 9.06
C GLY A 145 5.73 25.52 7.58
N GLY A 146 4.71 26.08 6.92
CA GLY A 146 4.71 26.32 5.47
C GLY A 146 4.64 25.03 4.63
N LEU A 147 4.19 23.93 5.24
CA LEU A 147 4.03 22.63 4.59
C LEU A 147 2.66 22.47 3.90
N SER A 148 1.74 23.42 4.06
CA SER A 148 0.43 23.48 3.38
C SER A 148 0.27 24.67 2.43
N ALA A 149 1.35 25.40 2.11
CA ALA A 149 1.30 26.64 1.35
C ALA A 149 1.08 26.47 -0.17
N CYS A 150 0.55 25.32 -0.63
CA CYS A 150 0.30 25.12 -2.05
C CYS A 150 -1.00 25.84 -2.47
N ASP A 151 -0.86 26.88 -3.29
CA ASP A 151 -1.98 27.67 -3.80
C ASP A 151 -2.66 27.04 -5.05
N MET A 152 -2.31 25.80 -5.42
CA MET A 152 -2.78 25.13 -6.66
C MET A 152 -4.02 24.23 -6.44
N GLY A 153 -5.09 24.79 -5.86
CA GLY A 153 -6.35 24.08 -5.55
C GLY A 153 -6.93 23.25 -6.71
N ASP A 154 -7.05 23.85 -7.90
CA ASP A 154 -7.64 23.21 -9.09
C ASP A 154 -6.81 22.02 -9.62
N TYR A 155 -5.47 22.08 -9.46
CA TYR A 155 -4.55 21.02 -9.87
C TYR A 155 -4.73 19.76 -9.02
N HIS A 156 -5.07 19.91 -7.73
CA HIS A 156 -5.37 18.78 -6.84
C HIS A 156 -6.61 18.01 -7.27
N GLU A 157 -7.69 18.73 -7.54
CA GLU A 157 -8.95 18.12 -7.96
C GLU A 157 -8.77 17.39 -9.30
N GLN A 158 -8.02 17.97 -10.23
CA GLN A 158 -7.72 17.36 -11.52
C GLN A 158 -6.83 16.12 -11.40
N LYS A 159 -5.73 16.12 -10.62
CA LYS A 159 -4.87 14.93 -10.42
C LYS A 159 -5.59 13.78 -9.74
N VAL A 160 -6.40 14.06 -8.72
CA VAL A 160 -7.25 13.06 -8.05
C VAL A 160 -8.26 12.47 -9.04
N PHE A 161 -8.72 13.24 -10.01
CA PHE A 161 -9.62 12.80 -11.08
C PHE A 161 -8.89 12.06 -12.21
N GLU A 162 -7.68 12.47 -12.60
CA GLU A 162 -6.87 11.84 -13.65
C GLU A 162 -6.28 10.50 -13.24
N LYS A 163 -5.80 10.34 -11.99
CA LYS A 163 -5.43 9.02 -11.42
C LYS A 163 -6.60 8.03 -11.49
N LYS A 164 -7.83 8.52 -11.52
CA LYS A 164 -9.04 7.69 -11.66
C LYS A 164 -9.40 7.39 -13.12
N SER A 165 -8.93 8.14 -14.12
CA SER A 165 -9.55 8.16 -15.45
C SER A 165 -8.78 7.52 -16.63
N LYS A 166 -7.48 7.16 -16.55
CA LYS A 166 -6.79 6.52 -17.72
C LYS A 166 -5.91 5.29 -17.40
N GLN A 167 -6.59 4.14 -17.46
CA GLN A 167 -6.23 2.81 -18.02
C GLN A 167 -5.02 2.00 -17.49
N ALA A 168 -4.88 1.86 -16.17
CA ALA A 168 -4.42 0.57 -15.65
C ALA A 168 -5.63 -0.39 -15.56
N PRO A 169 -5.49 -1.69 -15.92
CA PRO A 169 -6.57 -2.64 -15.76
C PRO A 169 -7.02 -2.66 -14.30
N TYR A 170 -8.33 -2.67 -14.08
CA TYR A 170 -8.89 -2.75 -12.75
C TYR A 170 -8.98 -4.18 -12.29
N ILE A 171 -8.23 -4.47 -11.23
CA ILE A 171 -8.23 -5.78 -10.60
C ILE A 171 -9.04 -5.69 -9.32
N LEU A 172 -10.08 -6.51 -9.19
CA LEU A 172 -10.80 -6.71 -7.95
C LEU A 172 -10.27 -8.00 -7.29
N CYS A 173 -9.51 -7.85 -6.21
CA CYS A 173 -9.09 -8.96 -5.38
C CYS A 173 -10.23 -9.33 -4.41
N VAL A 174 -10.53 -10.62 -4.29
CA VAL A 174 -11.65 -11.15 -3.50
C VAL A 174 -11.14 -12.28 -2.62
N GLY A 175 -11.33 -12.19 -1.31
CA GLY A 175 -10.87 -13.22 -0.38
C GLY A 175 -10.87 -12.72 1.07
N ASP A 176 -10.60 -13.61 2.02
CA ASP A 176 -10.54 -13.22 3.43
C ASP A 176 -9.31 -12.35 3.73
N ILE A 177 -9.48 -11.49 4.73
CA ILE A 177 -8.47 -10.59 5.29
C ILE A 177 -8.31 -10.88 6.78
N PHE A 178 -7.08 -10.81 7.26
CA PHE A 178 -6.78 -10.98 8.67
C PHE A 178 -5.58 -10.12 9.09
N THR A 179 -5.40 -9.94 10.39
CA THR A 179 -4.20 -9.33 10.97
C THR A 179 -3.33 -10.43 11.57
N ASP A 180 -2.04 -10.45 11.23
CA ASP A 180 -1.07 -11.36 11.84
C ASP A 180 -0.34 -10.66 12.98
N VAL A 181 -0.34 -11.26 14.16
CA VAL A 181 0.49 -10.86 15.31
C VAL A 181 1.64 -11.84 15.43
N PHE A 182 2.83 -11.45 14.96
CA PHE A 182 4.04 -12.27 15.04
C PHE A 182 4.70 -12.10 16.39
N ILE A 183 4.64 -13.14 17.22
CA ILE A 183 5.26 -13.20 18.54
C ILE A 183 6.55 -14.01 18.41
N LYS A 184 7.70 -13.35 18.57
CA LYS A 184 8.99 -14.04 18.61
C LYS A 184 9.24 -14.54 20.04
N LEU A 185 9.29 -15.86 20.20
CA LEU A 185 9.55 -16.51 21.47
C LEU A 185 11.05 -16.45 21.81
N LEU A 186 11.37 -16.38 23.10
CA LEU A 186 12.74 -16.51 23.59
C LEU A 186 13.20 -17.98 23.46
N GLU A 187 14.47 -18.17 23.13
CA GLU A 187 15.03 -19.51 22.89
C GLU A 187 15.01 -20.37 24.17
N GLU A 188 15.17 -19.73 25.33
CA GLU A 188 15.16 -20.36 26.65
C GLU A 188 13.75 -20.68 27.20
N GLU A 189 12.70 -20.05 26.65
CA GLU A 189 11.30 -20.21 27.10
C GLU A 189 10.49 -21.18 26.24
N ALA A 190 11.07 -21.67 25.15
CA ALA A 190 10.42 -22.61 24.24
C ALA A 190 11.39 -23.66 23.69
N SER A 191 10.87 -24.80 23.27
CA SER A 191 11.67 -25.85 22.63
C SER A 191 10.85 -26.62 21.61
N ILE A 192 11.52 -27.32 20.69
CA ILE A 192 10.89 -28.26 19.77
C ILE A 192 11.14 -29.69 20.25
N GLU A 193 10.07 -30.46 20.40
CA GLU A 193 10.15 -31.89 20.68
C GLU A 193 9.46 -32.69 19.60
N LYS A 194 9.99 -33.87 19.29
CA LYS A 194 9.35 -34.81 18.37
C LYS A 194 8.56 -35.85 19.15
N ASP A 195 7.38 -36.21 18.64
CA ASP A 195 6.67 -37.40 19.12
C ASP A 195 7.17 -38.67 18.42
N ASN A 196 6.51 -39.79 18.74
CA ASN A 196 6.84 -41.11 18.18
C ASN A 196 6.62 -41.23 16.66
N ASP A 197 5.86 -40.31 16.07
CA ASP A 197 5.56 -40.24 14.64
C ASP A 197 6.43 -39.19 13.92
N ASP A 198 7.55 -38.78 14.53
CA ASP A 198 8.47 -37.73 14.07
C ASP A 198 7.83 -36.33 13.92
N LYS A 199 6.61 -36.14 14.41
CA LYS A 199 5.92 -34.86 14.35
C LYS A 199 6.52 -33.91 15.38
N GLN A 200 6.88 -32.72 14.94
CA GLN A 200 7.44 -31.68 15.79
C GLN A 200 6.34 -30.92 16.54
N TRP A 201 6.58 -30.68 17.82
CA TRP A 201 5.73 -29.96 18.75
C TRP A 201 6.50 -28.79 19.34
N LEU A 202 5.92 -27.60 19.26
CA LEU A 202 6.38 -26.44 20.01
C LEU A 202 5.95 -26.60 21.47
N ARG A 203 6.91 -26.65 22.39
CA ARG A 203 6.70 -26.71 23.83
C ARG A 203 6.98 -25.37 24.47
N ILE A 204 6.03 -24.94 25.29
CA ILE A 204 6.09 -23.74 26.13
C ILE A 204 5.65 -24.17 27.53
N PRO A 205 6.25 -23.66 28.64
CA PRO A 205 5.91 -24.15 29.97
C PRO A 205 4.42 -23.93 30.31
N PHE A 206 3.73 -25.00 30.66
CA PHE A 206 2.31 -24.98 30.95
C PHE A 206 2.02 -24.31 32.31
N GLY A 207 1.05 -23.40 32.34
CA GLY A 207 0.63 -22.70 33.56
C GLY A 207 1.57 -21.58 34.02
N SER A 208 2.65 -21.29 33.27
CA SER A 208 3.54 -20.16 33.55
C SER A 208 3.18 -18.92 32.72
N LYS A 209 3.93 -17.83 32.93
CA LYS A 209 3.83 -16.58 32.16
C LYS A 209 5.18 -16.30 31.48
N PRO A 210 5.55 -17.05 30.43
CA PRO A 210 6.84 -16.87 29.78
C PRO A 210 6.87 -15.51 29.06
N PRO A 211 7.96 -14.73 29.20
CA PRO A 211 8.16 -13.55 28.38
C PRO A 211 8.40 -13.91 26.92
N TYR A 212 8.20 -12.94 26.02
CA TYR A 212 8.53 -13.05 24.59
C TYR A 212 9.47 -11.89 24.20
N GLU A 213 10.25 -12.07 23.13
CA GLU A 213 11.25 -11.09 22.71
C GLU A 213 10.60 -9.83 22.13
N ARG A 214 9.68 -10.00 21.18
CA ARG A 214 8.90 -8.91 20.57
C ARG A 214 7.63 -9.42 19.91
N ALA A 215 6.69 -8.50 19.68
CA ALA A 215 5.49 -8.73 18.91
C ALA A 215 5.39 -7.72 17.76
N ASP A 216 5.32 -8.22 16.52
CA ASP A 216 5.15 -7.43 15.31
C ASP A 216 3.71 -7.61 14.78
N ILE A 217 2.94 -6.53 14.65
CA ILE A 217 1.57 -6.58 14.13
C ILE A 217 1.56 -6.20 12.65
N VAL A 218 1.18 -7.14 11.79
CA VAL A 218 1.05 -6.95 10.35
C VAL A 218 -0.42 -6.99 9.97
N ARG A 219 -0.94 -5.83 9.56
CA ARG A 219 -2.37 -5.62 9.29
C ARG A 219 -2.72 -5.99 7.86
N SER A 220 -3.99 -6.33 7.65
CA SER A 220 -4.59 -6.52 6.32
C SER A 220 -3.83 -7.49 5.42
N VAL A 221 -3.48 -8.65 5.96
CA VAL A 221 -2.80 -9.72 5.24
C VAL A 221 -3.78 -10.80 4.82
N GLY A 222 -3.28 -11.70 3.99
CA GLY A 222 -4.02 -12.78 3.36
C GLY A 222 -3.69 -12.83 1.88
N PRO A 223 -4.00 -13.93 1.15
CA PRO A 223 -3.57 -14.03 -0.24
C PRO A 223 -4.21 -12.93 -1.13
N SER A 224 -5.50 -12.60 -0.94
CA SER A 224 -6.15 -11.51 -1.67
C SER A 224 -5.69 -10.11 -1.25
N PRO A 225 -5.62 -9.76 0.04
CA PRO A 225 -5.05 -8.48 0.46
C PRO A 225 -3.59 -8.29 0.01
N ASN A 226 -2.73 -9.31 0.13
CA ASN A 226 -1.34 -9.24 -0.30
C ASN A 226 -1.21 -9.05 -1.82
N ALA A 227 -2.04 -9.75 -2.60
CA ALA A 227 -2.11 -9.56 -4.04
C ALA A 227 -2.58 -8.14 -4.37
N ALA A 228 -3.56 -7.61 -3.65
CA ALA A 228 -4.07 -6.25 -3.84
C ALA A 228 -2.98 -5.19 -3.59
N VAL A 229 -2.31 -5.27 -2.44
CA VAL A 229 -1.18 -4.38 -2.09
C VAL A 229 -0.06 -4.48 -3.13
N SER A 230 0.29 -5.70 -3.56
CA SER A 230 1.32 -5.89 -4.59
C SER A 230 0.93 -5.25 -5.93
N CYS A 231 -0.33 -5.42 -6.36
CA CYS A 231 -0.84 -4.80 -7.58
C CYS A 231 -0.84 -3.27 -7.49
N ALA A 232 -1.25 -2.71 -6.34
CA ALA A 232 -1.21 -1.26 -6.11
C ALA A 232 0.21 -0.71 -6.22
N ARG A 233 1.18 -1.38 -5.57
CA ARG A 233 2.60 -1.00 -5.59
C ARG A 233 3.24 -1.14 -6.97
N LEU A 234 2.73 -2.04 -7.81
CA LEU A 234 3.10 -2.17 -9.22
C LEU A 234 2.37 -1.17 -10.13
N GLY A 235 1.51 -0.32 -9.56
CA GLY A 235 0.87 0.77 -10.27
C GLY A 235 -0.49 0.45 -10.90
N LEU A 236 -1.09 -0.69 -10.55
CA LEU A 236 -2.40 -1.07 -11.09
C LEU A 236 -3.54 -0.47 -10.28
N ARG A 237 -4.67 -0.23 -10.95
CA ARG A 237 -5.92 0.11 -10.24
C ARG A 237 -6.42 -1.15 -9.57
N VAL A 238 -6.59 -1.12 -8.25
CA VAL A 238 -6.97 -2.30 -7.51
C VAL A 238 -8.03 -1.99 -6.45
N GLY A 239 -8.97 -2.92 -6.30
CA GLY A 239 -9.95 -2.92 -5.22
C GLY A 239 -9.88 -4.22 -4.45
N LEU A 240 -10.37 -4.20 -3.22
CA LEU A 240 -10.44 -5.38 -2.37
C LEU A 240 -11.88 -5.60 -1.91
N MET A 241 -12.44 -6.78 -2.21
CA MET A 241 -13.66 -7.27 -1.57
C MET A 241 -13.27 -8.30 -0.52
N SER A 242 -13.48 -7.92 0.74
CA SER A 242 -13.19 -8.75 1.91
C SER A 242 -14.15 -8.41 3.05
N TRP A 243 -14.08 -9.16 4.14
CA TRP A 243 -14.99 -9.04 5.29
C TRP A 243 -14.21 -8.71 6.54
N LEU A 244 -14.66 -7.67 7.23
CA LEU A 244 -14.09 -7.17 8.48
C LEU A 244 -15.20 -6.96 9.52
N GLY A 245 -14.79 -6.96 10.79
CA GLY A 245 -15.63 -6.49 11.87
C GLY A 245 -15.70 -4.97 11.97
N ASP A 246 -16.64 -4.46 12.76
CA ASP A 246 -16.73 -3.04 13.13
C ASP A 246 -15.85 -2.65 14.33
N ASP A 247 -14.88 -3.50 14.66
CA ASP A 247 -13.92 -3.32 15.74
C ASP A 247 -12.69 -2.51 15.33
N GLN A 248 -11.78 -2.29 16.29
CA GLN A 248 -10.57 -1.51 16.04
C GLN A 248 -9.66 -2.15 14.98
N VAL A 249 -9.56 -3.47 14.95
CA VAL A 249 -8.77 -4.20 13.95
C VAL A 249 -9.33 -3.95 12.53
N GLY A 250 -10.65 -3.91 12.39
CA GLY A 250 -11.31 -3.57 11.13
C GLY A 250 -11.03 -2.13 10.69
N LYS A 251 -11.12 -1.17 11.61
CA LYS A 251 -10.79 0.24 11.35
C LYS A 251 -9.32 0.42 10.93
N ASP A 252 -8.40 -0.16 11.69
CA ASP A 252 -6.97 -0.17 11.40
C ASP A 252 -6.67 -0.77 10.02
N SER A 253 -7.38 -1.84 9.65
CA SER A 253 -7.23 -2.47 8.34
C SER A 253 -7.68 -1.56 7.21
N LEU A 254 -8.81 -0.86 7.36
CA LEU A 254 -9.29 0.12 6.38
C LEU A 254 -8.30 1.28 6.20
N ILE A 255 -7.73 1.80 7.29
CA ILE A 255 -6.71 2.86 7.26
C ILE A 255 -5.48 2.39 6.48
N TYR A 256 -4.97 1.20 6.80
CA TYR A 256 -3.81 0.62 6.12
C TYR A 256 -4.06 0.42 4.61
N LEU A 257 -5.20 -0.17 4.24
CA LEU A 257 -5.53 -0.42 2.83
C LEU A 257 -5.70 0.88 2.04
N ALA A 258 -6.28 1.91 2.66
CA ALA A 258 -6.38 3.24 2.05
C ALA A 258 -4.99 3.87 1.84
N HIS A 259 -4.08 3.73 2.81
CA HIS A 259 -2.68 4.16 2.67
C HIS A 259 -1.96 3.45 1.51
N GLU A 260 -2.23 2.16 1.29
CA GLU A 260 -1.72 1.39 0.14
C GLU A 260 -2.46 1.72 -1.18
N SER A 261 -3.32 2.75 -1.21
CA SER A 261 -4.09 3.19 -2.38
C SER A 261 -5.03 2.12 -2.97
N ILE A 262 -5.55 1.23 -2.11
CA ILE A 262 -6.52 0.20 -2.50
C ILE A 262 -7.95 0.77 -2.41
N ASP A 263 -8.78 0.52 -3.43
CA ASP A 263 -10.21 0.82 -3.35
C ASP A 263 -10.90 -0.10 -2.34
N THR A 264 -11.30 0.50 -1.21
CA THR A 264 -11.94 -0.16 -0.08
C THR A 264 -13.47 -0.15 -0.16
N LYS A 265 -14.08 0.51 -1.16
CA LYS A 265 -15.55 0.52 -1.31
C LYS A 265 -16.20 -0.87 -1.43
N PRO A 266 -15.56 -1.87 -2.05
CA PRO A 266 -16.10 -3.22 -2.09
C PRO A 266 -16.00 -3.99 -0.76
N LEU A 267 -15.28 -3.47 0.25
CA LEU A 267 -15.18 -4.13 1.56
C LEU A 267 -16.52 -4.15 2.30
N ILE A 268 -16.71 -5.22 3.07
CA ILE A 268 -17.89 -5.43 3.89
C ILE A 268 -17.48 -5.36 5.36
N VAL A 269 -17.96 -4.32 6.05
CA VAL A 269 -17.89 -4.23 7.50
C VAL A 269 -19.17 -4.82 8.09
N GLN A 270 -19.05 -5.94 8.80
CA GLN A 270 -20.16 -6.62 9.45
C GLN A 270 -20.24 -6.22 10.92
N LYS A 271 -21.38 -5.66 11.31
CA LYS A 271 -21.62 -5.26 12.70
C LYS A 271 -21.67 -6.46 13.64
N ASN A 272 -21.17 -6.29 14.86
CA ASN A 272 -21.21 -7.30 15.93
C ASN A 272 -20.49 -8.61 15.56
N THR A 273 -19.51 -8.56 14.65
CA THR A 273 -18.66 -9.69 14.29
C THR A 273 -17.21 -9.23 14.40
N PRO A 274 -16.32 -9.93 15.12
CA PRO A 274 -14.93 -9.50 15.22
C PRO A 274 -14.21 -9.57 13.86
N SER A 275 -13.12 -8.81 13.73
CA SER A 275 -12.16 -8.97 12.63
C SER A 275 -11.23 -10.16 12.90
N SER A 276 -10.91 -10.93 11.86
CA SER A 276 -10.04 -12.10 12.00
C SER A 276 -8.60 -11.71 12.35
N THR A 277 -8.05 -12.32 13.40
CA THR A 277 -6.67 -12.09 13.87
C THR A 277 -5.99 -13.43 14.11
N TYR A 278 -4.78 -13.59 13.56
CA TYR A 278 -3.95 -14.77 13.75
C TYR A 278 -2.76 -14.45 14.64
N TYR A 279 -2.38 -15.41 15.48
CA TYR A 279 -1.19 -15.29 16.32
C TYR A 279 -0.12 -16.24 15.81
N VAL A 280 0.99 -15.68 15.34
CA VAL A 280 2.10 -16.43 14.76
C VAL A 280 3.21 -16.54 15.80
N LEU A 281 3.36 -17.71 16.39
CA LEU A 281 4.46 -18.01 17.31
C LEU A 281 5.70 -18.38 16.48
N ARG A 282 6.76 -17.57 16.57
CA ARG A 282 8.04 -17.82 15.91
C ARG A 282 9.06 -18.35 16.90
N TYR A 283 9.70 -19.46 16.55
CA TYR A 283 10.80 -20.06 17.32
C TYR A 283 11.92 -20.43 16.35
N GLY A 284 13.09 -19.77 16.50
CA GLY A 284 14.17 -19.86 15.52
C GLY A 284 13.71 -19.45 14.11
N ALA A 285 13.92 -20.34 13.13
CA ALA A 285 13.51 -20.13 11.74
C ALA A 285 12.05 -20.54 11.46
N ASP A 286 11.43 -21.32 12.34
CA ASP A 286 10.11 -21.91 12.13
C ASP A 286 8.99 -21.09 12.78
N ARG A 287 7.74 -21.43 12.41
CA ARG A 287 6.54 -20.76 12.93
C ARG A 287 5.37 -21.72 13.12
N THR A 288 4.59 -21.46 14.15
CA THR A 288 3.26 -22.07 14.39
C THR A 288 2.21 -20.97 14.36
N ILE A 289 1.13 -21.16 13.60
CA ILE A 289 0.07 -20.17 13.44
C ILE A 289 -1.18 -20.65 14.19
N LEU A 290 -1.64 -19.84 15.14
CA LEU A 290 -2.92 -20.01 15.80
C LEU A 290 -3.95 -19.21 15.01
N VAL A 291 -4.84 -19.92 14.31
CA VAL A 291 -5.86 -19.33 13.46
C VAL A 291 -7.24 -19.38 14.12
N LYS A 292 -7.98 -18.28 14.04
CA LYS A 292 -9.41 -18.23 14.29
C LYS A 292 -10.05 -17.48 13.14
N ASN A 293 -10.84 -18.20 12.34
CA ASN A 293 -11.60 -17.59 11.26
C ASN A 293 -12.96 -17.18 11.81
N GLU A 294 -13.28 -15.90 11.68
CA GLU A 294 -14.62 -15.41 11.99
C GLU A 294 -15.57 -15.73 10.83
N ALA A 295 -16.85 -15.88 11.14
CA ALA A 295 -17.88 -16.20 10.17
C ALA A 295 -18.62 -14.92 9.76
N TYR A 296 -18.50 -14.55 8.49
CA TYR A 296 -19.18 -13.40 7.91
C TYR A 296 -20.30 -13.82 6.96
N GLN A 297 -21.15 -12.86 6.59
CA GLN A 297 -22.14 -13.03 5.54
C GLN A 297 -21.49 -12.81 4.18
N TYR A 298 -20.97 -13.90 3.63
CA TYR A 298 -20.33 -13.93 2.33
C TYR A 298 -21.36 -13.83 1.20
N ARG A 299 -21.48 -12.63 0.63
CA ARG A 299 -22.31 -12.33 -0.54
C ARG A 299 -21.53 -11.47 -1.51
N TRP A 300 -21.71 -11.73 -2.80
CA TRP A 300 -21.14 -10.86 -3.81
C TRP A 300 -21.79 -9.47 -3.70
N ARG A 301 -20.97 -8.43 -3.66
CA ARG A 301 -21.43 -7.05 -3.78
C ARG A 301 -20.93 -6.49 -5.09
N GLU A 302 -21.85 -6.23 -6.00
CA GLU A 302 -21.48 -5.73 -7.32
C GLU A 302 -20.66 -4.44 -7.19
N PRO A 303 -19.42 -4.40 -7.70
CA PRO A 303 -18.58 -3.23 -7.57
C PRO A 303 -19.14 -2.09 -8.44
N ILE A 304 -19.04 -0.85 -7.95
CA ILE A 304 -19.50 0.34 -8.68
C ILE A 304 -18.83 0.46 -10.05
N THR A 305 -17.58 0.02 -10.14
CA THR A 305 -16.82 -0.04 -11.37
C THR A 305 -16.60 -1.50 -11.76
N THR A 306 -16.98 -1.87 -12.98
CA THR A 306 -16.72 -3.22 -13.51
C THR A 306 -15.21 -3.48 -13.59
N PRO A 307 -14.69 -4.57 -12.99
CA PRO A 307 -13.28 -4.92 -13.07
C PRO A 307 -12.94 -5.58 -14.41
N ASP A 308 -11.71 -5.39 -14.88
CA ASP A 308 -11.16 -6.15 -16.00
C ASP A 308 -10.79 -7.58 -15.57
N TRP A 309 -10.34 -7.70 -14.31
CA TRP A 309 -9.96 -8.96 -13.69
C TRP A 309 -10.52 -9.10 -12.28
N ILE A 310 -10.98 -10.30 -11.96
CA ILE A 310 -11.25 -10.73 -10.59
C ILE A 310 -10.16 -11.71 -10.21
N TYR A 311 -9.49 -11.46 -9.08
CA TYR A 311 -8.59 -12.42 -8.45
C TYR A 311 -9.26 -12.97 -7.19
N LEU A 312 -9.72 -14.22 -7.26
CA LEU A 312 -10.34 -14.92 -6.13
C LEU A 312 -9.30 -15.84 -5.47
N SER A 313 -9.11 -15.71 -4.17
CA SER A 313 -8.20 -16.56 -3.41
C SER A 313 -8.84 -17.15 -2.15
N LEU A 314 -8.03 -17.53 -1.17
CA LEU A 314 -8.47 -18.12 0.10
C LEU A 314 -9.63 -17.32 0.71
N ILE A 315 -10.72 -18.05 0.96
CA ILE A 315 -11.92 -17.55 1.60
C ILE A 315 -12.59 -18.69 2.39
N SER A 316 -13.36 -18.32 3.41
CA SER A 316 -14.04 -19.22 4.35
C SER A 316 -14.85 -20.33 3.67
N PRO A 317 -15.00 -21.51 4.32
CA PRO A 317 -15.90 -22.57 3.86
C PRO A 317 -17.37 -22.15 3.81
N ASP A 318 -17.76 -21.04 4.44
CA ASP A 318 -19.13 -20.53 4.43
C ASP A 318 -19.41 -19.64 3.20
N SER A 319 -18.40 -19.41 2.35
CA SER A 319 -18.47 -18.51 1.20
C SER A 319 -19.14 -19.07 -0.04
N TRP A 320 -19.74 -20.27 0.03
CA TRP A 320 -20.41 -20.86 -1.14
C TRP A 320 -21.49 -19.95 -1.75
N PRO A 321 -22.34 -19.22 -0.98
CA PRO A 321 -23.28 -18.28 -1.55
C PRO A 321 -22.61 -17.18 -2.39
N LEU A 322 -21.47 -16.64 -1.93
CA LEU A 322 -20.67 -15.70 -2.73
C LEU A 322 -20.16 -16.30 -4.03
N HIS A 323 -19.76 -17.58 -4.04
CA HIS A 323 -19.32 -18.24 -5.26
C HIS A 323 -20.46 -18.36 -6.29
N GLN A 324 -21.68 -18.64 -5.83
CA GLN A 324 -22.85 -18.68 -6.70
C GLN A 324 -23.14 -17.29 -7.28
N ASP A 325 -23.19 -16.27 -6.42
CA ASP A 325 -23.45 -14.90 -6.84
C ASP A 325 -22.34 -14.37 -7.80
N LEU A 326 -21.07 -14.75 -7.59
CA LEU A 326 -19.95 -14.44 -8.48
C LEU A 326 -20.08 -15.11 -9.85
N LEU A 327 -20.52 -16.37 -9.91
CA LEU A 327 -20.72 -17.05 -11.18
C LEU A 327 -21.82 -16.36 -12.00
N GLU A 328 -22.92 -15.97 -11.36
CA GLU A 328 -23.98 -15.19 -12.02
C GLU A 328 -23.46 -13.82 -12.52
N TYR A 329 -22.56 -13.19 -11.77
CA TYR A 329 -21.91 -11.95 -12.19
C TYR A 329 -21.04 -12.19 -13.44
N LEU A 330 -20.20 -13.22 -13.44
CA LEU A 330 -19.33 -13.54 -14.57
C LEU A 330 -20.11 -13.91 -15.84
N GLU A 331 -21.28 -14.53 -15.71
CA GLU A 331 -22.19 -14.79 -16.85
C GLU A 331 -22.74 -13.49 -17.46
N LYS A 332 -23.06 -12.48 -16.63
CA LYS A 332 -23.55 -11.16 -17.07
C LYS A 332 -22.44 -10.29 -17.65
N HIS A 333 -21.19 -10.53 -17.26
CA HIS A 333 -20.03 -9.73 -17.65
C HIS A 333 -18.97 -10.60 -18.35
N PRO A 334 -19.21 -11.01 -19.61
CA PRO A 334 -18.37 -11.99 -20.30
C PRO A 334 -16.94 -11.51 -20.59
N ASP A 335 -16.67 -10.21 -20.50
CA ASP A 335 -15.35 -9.63 -20.71
C ASP A 335 -14.46 -9.64 -19.46
N VAL A 336 -15.06 -9.86 -18.27
CA VAL A 336 -14.35 -9.96 -17.00
C VAL A 336 -13.59 -11.28 -16.96
N LYS A 337 -12.30 -11.21 -16.61
CA LYS A 337 -11.43 -12.39 -16.49
C LYS A 337 -11.34 -12.83 -15.04
N LEU A 338 -11.19 -14.13 -14.80
CA LEU A 338 -11.07 -14.69 -13.45
C LEU A 338 -9.71 -15.38 -13.31
N ALA A 339 -8.92 -14.94 -12.33
CA ALA A 339 -7.79 -15.69 -11.80
C ALA A 339 -8.19 -16.31 -10.46
N PHE A 340 -7.98 -17.61 -10.30
CA PHE A 340 -8.42 -18.34 -9.11
C PHE A 340 -7.26 -19.08 -8.44
N GLN A 341 -6.94 -18.70 -7.20
CA GLN A 341 -5.99 -19.41 -6.34
C GLN A 341 -6.75 -20.24 -5.29
N PRO A 342 -6.90 -21.56 -5.47
CA PRO A 342 -7.64 -22.38 -4.53
C PRO A 342 -6.95 -22.46 -3.15
N GLY A 343 -7.68 -22.04 -2.11
CA GLY A 343 -7.35 -22.32 -0.70
C GLY A 343 -7.81 -23.69 -0.19
N THR A 344 -7.50 -23.99 1.08
CA THR A 344 -7.77 -25.29 1.74
C THR A 344 -9.20 -25.81 1.56
N PHE A 345 -10.21 -24.95 1.70
CA PHE A 345 -11.61 -25.39 1.60
C PHE A 345 -12.08 -25.63 0.18
N HIS A 346 -11.49 -24.95 -0.81
CA HIS A 346 -11.72 -25.24 -2.22
C HIS A 346 -11.23 -26.65 -2.57
N PHE A 347 -10.07 -27.05 -2.05
CA PHE A 347 -9.60 -28.43 -2.19
C PHE A 347 -10.56 -29.45 -1.56
N LYS A 348 -11.11 -29.13 -0.37
CA LYS A 348 -12.12 -29.99 0.30
C LYS A 348 -13.43 -30.09 -0.47
N TRP A 349 -13.90 -29.00 -1.08
CA TRP A 349 -15.09 -29.01 -1.94
C TRP A 349 -14.90 -29.83 -3.21
N GLY A 350 -13.66 -29.91 -3.69
CA GLY A 350 -13.25 -30.74 -4.82
C GLY A 350 -13.67 -30.18 -6.17
N ALA A 351 -13.06 -30.75 -7.23
CA ALA A 351 -13.19 -30.26 -8.59
C ALA A 351 -14.64 -30.28 -9.12
N LYS A 352 -15.45 -31.25 -8.68
CA LYS A 352 -16.85 -31.39 -9.14
C LYS A 352 -17.70 -30.19 -8.72
N LYS A 353 -17.57 -29.73 -7.46
CA LYS A 353 -18.33 -28.58 -6.95
C LYS A 353 -17.85 -27.28 -7.58
N LEU A 354 -16.55 -27.17 -7.85
CA LEU A 354 -15.92 -26.00 -8.44
C LEU A 354 -15.92 -25.99 -9.98
N ALA A 355 -16.54 -26.98 -10.63
CA ALA A 355 -16.45 -27.16 -12.08
C ALA A 355 -16.90 -25.93 -12.88
N ALA A 356 -17.94 -25.23 -12.43
CA ALA A 356 -18.41 -24.00 -13.08
C ALA A 356 -17.38 -22.87 -12.98
N LEU A 357 -16.71 -22.74 -11.82
CA LEU A 357 -15.63 -21.78 -11.61
C LEU A 357 -14.45 -22.07 -12.55
N TYR A 358 -14.07 -23.35 -12.67
CA TYR A 358 -12.98 -23.79 -13.56
C TYR A 358 -13.28 -23.64 -15.05
N LYS A 359 -14.55 -23.66 -15.45
CA LYS A 359 -14.98 -23.43 -16.85
C LYS A 359 -14.94 -21.95 -17.23
N GLY A 360 -14.95 -21.04 -16.24
CA GLY A 360 -14.67 -19.62 -16.46
C GLY A 360 -13.30 -19.44 -17.10
N ARG A 361 -13.05 -18.30 -17.74
CA ARG A 361 -11.79 -17.96 -18.44
C ARG A 361 -10.61 -17.85 -17.47
N ILE A 362 -10.20 -18.97 -16.87
CA ILE A 362 -9.04 -19.11 -15.99
C ILE A 362 -7.81 -19.28 -16.88
N LEU A 363 -6.86 -18.35 -16.76
CA LEU A 363 -5.49 -18.64 -17.14
C LEU A 363 -4.89 -19.47 -15.99
N SER A 364 -4.71 -20.77 -16.23
CA SER A 364 -4.01 -21.70 -15.33
C SER A 364 -2.51 -21.61 -15.50
#